data_AF-A0A2G2M6N3-F1
#
_entry.id   AF-A0A2G2M6N3-F1
#
_cell.length_a   1.000
_cell.length_b   1.000
_cell.length_c   1.000
_cell.angle_alpha   90.00
_cell.angle_beta   90.00
_cell.angle_gamma   90.00
#
_symmetry.space_group_name_H-M   'P 1'
#
loop_
_entity.id
_entity.type
_entity.pdbx_description
1 polymer ?
#
loop_
_entity_poly.entity_id
_entity_poly.type
_entity_poly.pdbx_seq_one_letter_code
_entity_poly.pdbx_strand_id
1 'polypeptide(L)'
;MKQIYIILVLIMMVGCQSTNTTTRPTQHVAPNPKAAAINAAAGAEYIKLGEYKFALEKLEKALLQDPNLAEAHNIIAVLYQLLAKMDKAEYHFKQAIGRAPDYSEAHNNYGVLLCEQGRYSDAEQQFLKAISDPLYSNPAKAYENAGLCVDKIPDTTLAEKYFRSALKLNPHLKKSLLKMADLSYQNIDYVTAKSYVERYRKVAYWTAKTLLMAIKIEHKLGDKDKVASYILLLKGQFPDSDETLEVKQGQY
;
A
#
# COMPACT_ATOMS: atom_id res chain seq x y z
N MET A 1 -74.51 -62.38 -7.06
CA MET A 1 -73.39 -63.10 -6.43
C MET A 1 -72.27 -63.16 -7.46
N LYS A 2 -71.05 -62.67 -7.31
CA LYS A 2 -70.23 -62.37 -6.12
C LYS A 2 -69.12 -61.38 -6.56
N GLN A 3 -68.91 -60.38 -5.71
CA GLN A 3 -67.65 -59.70 -5.34
C GLN A 3 -66.64 -59.27 -6.42
N ILE A 4 -66.68 -57.97 -6.73
CA ILE A 4 -65.56 -57.19 -7.26
C ILE A 4 -64.65 -56.84 -6.07
N TYR A 5 -63.41 -57.35 -6.07
CA TYR A 5 -62.36 -56.91 -5.15
C TYR A 5 -61.46 -55.90 -5.87
N ILE A 6 -61.57 -54.62 -5.49
CA ILE A 6 -60.62 -53.58 -5.90
C ILE A 6 -59.37 -53.74 -5.03
N ILE A 7 -58.28 -54.23 -5.62
CA ILE A 7 -56.97 -54.27 -5.00
C ILE A 7 -56.33 -52.89 -5.15
N LEU A 8 -56.23 -52.17 -4.03
CA LEU A 8 -55.54 -50.89 -3.96
C LEU A 8 -54.03 -51.16 -3.85
N VAL A 9 -53.30 -51.01 -4.97
CA VAL A 9 -51.84 -51.14 -4.99
C VAL A 9 -51.23 -49.85 -4.44
N LEU A 10 -50.74 -49.92 -3.20
CA LEU A 10 -50.00 -48.84 -2.54
C LEU A 10 -48.56 -48.83 -3.09
N ILE A 11 -48.28 -47.93 -4.02
CA ILE A 11 -46.92 -47.71 -4.54
C ILE A 11 -46.13 -46.91 -3.49
N MET A 12 -45.26 -47.59 -2.74
CA MET A 12 -44.26 -46.92 -1.90
C MET A 12 -43.18 -46.32 -2.80
N MET A 13 -43.19 -45.00 -2.98
CA MET A 13 -42.06 -44.28 -3.54
C MET A 13 -40.94 -44.22 -2.50
N VAL A 14 -39.89 -44.99 -2.74
CA VAL A 14 -38.61 -44.86 -2.03
C VAL A 14 -37.94 -43.58 -2.57
N GLY A 15 -38.01 -42.50 -1.79
CA GLY A 15 -37.26 -41.29 -2.05
C GLY A 15 -35.81 -41.48 -1.65
N CYS A 16 -34.90 -41.59 -2.61
CA CYS A 16 -33.47 -41.37 -2.36
C CYS A 16 -33.25 -39.89 -2.03
N GLN A 17 -32.98 -39.58 -0.76
CA GLN A 17 -32.40 -38.28 -0.42
C GLN A 17 -30.90 -38.32 -0.69
N SER A 18 -30.43 -37.51 -1.64
CA SER A 18 -29.00 -37.19 -1.75
C SER A 18 -28.64 -36.23 -0.61
N THR A 19 -27.87 -36.72 0.37
CA THR A 19 -27.21 -35.83 1.32
C THR A 19 -26.14 -35.05 0.58
N ASN A 20 -26.45 -33.81 0.22
CA ASN A 20 -25.47 -32.85 -0.26
C ASN A 20 -24.54 -32.46 0.91
N THR A 21 -23.55 -33.29 1.18
CA THR A 21 -22.39 -32.88 1.95
C THR A 21 -21.62 -31.89 1.07
N THR A 22 -21.74 -30.61 1.37
CA THR A 22 -21.01 -29.53 0.70
C THR A 22 -19.52 -29.58 1.07
N THR A 23 -18.82 -30.65 0.73
CA THR A 23 -17.38 -30.58 0.51
C THR A 23 -17.19 -29.98 -0.87
N ARG A 24 -16.76 -28.71 -0.92
CA ARG A 24 -16.23 -28.09 -2.15
C ARG A 24 -15.30 -29.15 -2.79
N PRO A 25 -15.54 -29.60 -4.03
CA PRO A 25 -14.62 -30.51 -4.67
C PRO A 25 -13.26 -29.81 -4.70
N THR A 26 -12.28 -30.33 -3.98
CA THR A 26 -10.88 -29.91 -4.14
C THR A 26 -10.48 -30.34 -5.53
N GLN A 27 -10.70 -29.46 -6.50
CA GLN A 27 -10.29 -29.66 -7.87
C GLN A 27 -8.78 -29.86 -7.84
N HIS A 28 -8.33 -31.09 -8.02
CA HIS A 28 -6.91 -31.41 -8.06
C HIS A 28 -6.34 -30.82 -9.36
N VAL A 29 -5.82 -29.60 -9.26
CA VAL A 29 -5.13 -28.94 -10.37
C VAL A 29 -3.69 -29.44 -10.37
N ALA A 30 -3.24 -30.03 -11.48
CA ALA A 30 -1.86 -30.46 -11.60
C ALA A 30 -0.91 -29.27 -11.37
N PRO A 31 0.18 -29.45 -10.60
CA PRO A 31 1.14 -28.38 -10.36
C PRO A 31 1.66 -27.79 -11.68
N ASN A 32 1.60 -26.47 -11.82
CA ASN A 32 2.07 -25.77 -13.01
C ASN A 32 2.60 -24.38 -12.63
N PRO A 33 3.90 -24.28 -12.28
CA PRO A 33 4.49 -23.02 -11.81
C PRO A 33 4.39 -21.89 -12.83
N LYS A 34 4.49 -22.19 -14.13
CA LYS A 34 4.34 -21.18 -15.20
C LYS A 34 2.92 -20.63 -15.25
N ALA A 35 1.91 -21.50 -15.18
CA ALA A 35 0.53 -21.06 -15.13
C ALA A 35 0.22 -20.31 -13.82
N ALA A 36 0.83 -20.72 -12.71
CA ALA A 36 0.69 -20.04 -11.43
C ALA A 36 1.22 -18.60 -11.50
N ALA A 37 2.43 -18.40 -12.04
CA ALA A 37 3.01 -17.07 -12.23
C ALA A 37 2.15 -16.19 -13.16
N ILE A 38 1.60 -16.74 -14.24
CA ILE A 38 0.70 -16.00 -15.15
C ILE A 38 -0.58 -15.57 -14.40
N ASN A 39 -1.17 -16.46 -13.61
CA ASN A 39 -2.34 -16.14 -12.81
C ASN A 39 -2.03 -15.10 -11.72
N ALA A 40 -0.85 -15.17 -11.09
CA ALA A 40 -0.42 -14.16 -10.11
C ALA A 40 -0.26 -12.78 -10.75
N ALA A 41 0.39 -12.70 -11.92
CA ALA A 41 0.53 -11.47 -12.69
C ALA A 41 -0.83 -10.90 -13.13
N ALA A 42 -1.74 -11.76 -13.60
CA ALA A 42 -3.12 -11.35 -13.91
C ALA A 42 -3.86 -10.82 -12.67
N GLY A 43 -3.65 -11.46 -11.51
CA GLY A 43 -4.19 -11.01 -10.24
C GLY A 43 -3.72 -9.59 -9.88
N ALA A 44 -2.42 -9.33 -9.99
CA ALA A 44 -1.86 -8.00 -9.77
C ALA A 44 -2.43 -6.95 -10.74
N GLU A 45 -2.67 -7.31 -12.00
CA GLU A 45 -3.27 -6.40 -12.98
C GLU A 45 -4.73 -6.06 -12.65
N TYR A 46 -5.53 -7.06 -12.27
CA TYR A 46 -6.91 -6.81 -11.83
C TYR A 46 -6.98 -5.90 -10.58
N ILE A 47 -6.01 -5.96 -9.67
CA ILE A 47 -5.93 -5.03 -8.53
C ILE A 47 -5.79 -3.58 -9.03
N LYS A 48 -4.92 -3.34 -10.02
CA LYS A 48 -4.74 -1.99 -10.59
C LYS A 48 -6.01 -1.45 -11.24
N LEU A 49 -6.81 -2.34 -11.82
CA LEU A 49 -8.10 -2.02 -12.43
C LEU A 49 -9.24 -1.85 -11.41
N GLY A 50 -9.02 -2.14 -10.12
CA GLY A 50 -10.06 -2.13 -9.09
C GLY A 50 -10.95 -3.38 -9.05
N GLU A 51 -10.64 -4.37 -9.88
CA GLU A 51 -11.42 -5.61 -10.09
C GLU A 51 -11.04 -6.68 -9.05
N TYR A 52 -11.23 -6.36 -7.77
CA TYR A 52 -10.70 -7.14 -6.64
C TYR A 52 -11.20 -8.59 -6.57
N LYS A 53 -12.44 -8.84 -7.01
CA LYS A 53 -12.99 -10.19 -7.06
C LYS A 53 -12.23 -11.07 -8.07
N PHE A 54 -12.01 -10.56 -9.27
CA PHE A 54 -11.26 -11.26 -10.31
C PHE A 54 -9.79 -11.41 -9.92
N ALA A 55 -9.21 -10.40 -9.26
CA ALA A 55 -7.86 -10.51 -8.71
C ALA A 55 -7.72 -11.70 -7.77
N LEU A 56 -8.61 -11.81 -6.78
CA LEU A 56 -8.56 -12.91 -5.81
C LEU A 56 -8.77 -14.28 -6.48
N GLU A 57 -9.70 -14.39 -7.44
CA GLU A 57 -9.92 -15.64 -8.18
C GLU A 57 -8.64 -16.10 -8.91
N LYS A 58 -7.94 -15.18 -9.60
CA LYS A 58 -6.67 -15.51 -10.27
C LYS A 58 -5.60 -15.90 -9.27
N LEU A 59 -5.48 -15.19 -8.16
CA LEU A 59 -4.47 -15.48 -7.14
C LEU A 59 -4.73 -16.81 -6.42
N GLU A 60 -5.99 -17.15 -6.12
CA GLU A 60 -6.38 -18.46 -5.58
C GLU A 60 -6.05 -19.57 -6.58
N LYS A 61 -6.31 -19.36 -7.87
CA LYS A 61 -5.92 -20.31 -8.92
C LYS A 61 -4.40 -20.46 -9.03
N ALA A 62 -3.64 -19.38 -8.84
CA ALA A 62 -2.19 -19.44 -8.79
C ALA A 62 -1.72 -20.34 -7.64
N LEU A 63 -2.28 -20.16 -6.43
CA LEU A 63 -1.94 -20.99 -5.27
C LEU A 63 -2.44 -22.45 -5.37
N LEU A 64 -3.50 -22.72 -6.12
CA LEU A 64 -3.90 -24.10 -6.45
C LEU A 64 -2.88 -24.79 -7.36
N GLN A 65 -2.21 -24.03 -8.24
CA GLN A 65 -1.21 -24.55 -9.18
C GLN A 65 0.21 -24.59 -8.60
N ASP A 66 0.52 -23.68 -7.68
CA ASP A 66 1.75 -23.63 -6.91
C ASP A 66 1.47 -23.06 -5.51
N PRO A 67 1.23 -23.92 -4.50
CA PRO A 67 1.00 -23.50 -3.12
C PRO A 67 2.19 -22.80 -2.46
N ASN A 68 3.38 -22.84 -3.08
CA ASN A 68 4.61 -22.28 -2.53
C ASN A 68 4.98 -20.94 -3.18
N LEU A 69 4.16 -20.43 -4.11
CA LEU A 69 4.42 -19.21 -4.85
C LEU A 69 4.33 -17.98 -3.91
N ALA A 70 5.48 -17.56 -3.38
CA ALA A 70 5.60 -16.43 -2.47
C ALA A 70 5.04 -15.12 -3.06
N GLU A 71 5.20 -14.93 -4.38
CA GLU A 71 4.66 -13.79 -5.11
C GLU A 71 3.13 -13.71 -5.00
N ALA A 72 2.41 -14.82 -5.21
CA ALA A 72 0.95 -14.86 -5.11
C ALA A 72 0.49 -14.57 -3.68
N HIS A 73 1.18 -15.11 -2.67
CA HIS A 73 0.90 -14.77 -1.27
C HIS A 73 1.10 -13.27 -1.00
N ASN A 74 2.20 -12.66 -1.45
CA ASN A 74 2.44 -11.22 -1.30
C ASN A 74 1.35 -10.37 -1.97
N ILE A 75 0.91 -10.73 -3.18
CA ILE A 75 -0.14 -9.97 -3.88
C ILE A 75 -1.49 -10.13 -3.18
N ILE A 76 -1.85 -11.32 -2.67
CA ILE A 76 -3.06 -11.52 -1.87
C ILE A 76 -2.99 -10.68 -0.58
N ALA A 77 -1.84 -10.60 0.06
CA ALA A 77 -1.66 -9.81 1.26
C ALA A 77 -1.92 -8.31 1.00
N VAL A 78 -1.34 -7.76 -0.06
CA VAL A 78 -1.59 -6.39 -0.52
C VAL A 78 -3.06 -6.16 -0.84
N LEU A 79 -3.73 -7.11 -1.51
CA LEU A 79 -5.17 -7.04 -1.78
C LEU A 79 -5.99 -6.98 -0.48
N TYR A 80 -5.66 -7.82 0.50
CA TYR A 80 -6.36 -7.79 1.78
C TYR A 80 -6.10 -6.52 2.58
N GLN A 81 -4.89 -5.96 2.51
CA GLN A 81 -4.57 -4.68 3.11
C GLN A 81 -5.41 -3.54 2.50
N LEU A 82 -5.51 -3.49 1.16
CA LEU A 82 -6.37 -2.53 0.45
C LEU A 82 -7.85 -2.64 0.86
N LEU A 83 -8.30 -3.86 1.17
CA LEU A 83 -9.66 -4.14 1.65
C LEU A 83 -9.82 -3.99 3.17
N ALA A 84 -8.81 -3.45 3.86
CA ALA A 84 -8.75 -3.28 5.31
C ALA A 84 -8.92 -4.58 6.13
N LYS A 85 -8.58 -5.74 5.55
CA LYS A 85 -8.62 -7.06 6.21
C LYS A 85 -7.24 -7.42 6.76
N MET A 86 -6.81 -6.68 7.78
CA MET A 86 -5.42 -6.68 8.26
C MET A 86 -4.92 -8.06 8.71
N ASP A 87 -5.74 -8.85 9.41
CA ASP A 87 -5.33 -10.20 9.86
C ASP A 87 -5.02 -11.13 8.68
N LYS A 88 -5.82 -11.04 7.61
CA LYS A 88 -5.61 -11.84 6.40
C LYS A 88 -4.38 -11.36 5.64
N ALA A 89 -4.17 -10.05 5.59
CA ALA A 89 -2.97 -9.47 4.99
C ALA A 89 -1.71 -9.98 5.72
N GLU A 90 -1.68 -9.89 7.05
CA GLU A 90 -0.54 -10.36 7.85
C GLU A 90 -0.30 -11.86 7.68
N TYR A 91 -1.35 -12.68 7.66
CA TYR A 91 -1.22 -14.11 7.38
C TYR A 91 -0.50 -14.36 6.04
N HIS A 92 -0.96 -13.71 4.96
CA HIS A 92 -0.39 -13.92 3.64
C HIS A 92 1.02 -13.34 3.49
N PHE A 93 1.35 -12.21 4.15
CA PHE A 93 2.73 -11.72 4.20
C PHE A 93 3.67 -12.72 4.89
N LYS A 94 3.25 -13.29 6.03
CA LYS A 94 4.01 -14.33 6.72
C LYS A 94 4.18 -15.59 5.87
N GLN A 95 3.17 -15.98 5.09
CA GLN A 95 3.31 -17.07 4.13
C GLN A 95 4.33 -16.75 3.04
N ALA A 96 4.27 -15.56 2.44
CA ALA A 96 5.24 -15.14 1.42
C ALA A 96 6.67 -15.19 1.94
N ILE A 97 6.94 -14.56 3.09
CA ILE A 97 8.26 -14.54 3.73
C ILE A 97 8.68 -15.94 4.19
N GLY A 98 7.77 -16.76 4.68
CA GLY A 98 8.07 -18.14 5.07
C GLY A 98 8.50 -19.03 3.90
N ARG A 99 8.07 -18.73 2.67
CA ARG A 99 8.44 -19.50 1.47
C ARG A 99 9.66 -18.93 0.75
N ALA A 100 9.83 -17.61 0.79
CA ALA A 100 10.99 -16.91 0.26
C ALA A 100 11.47 -15.88 1.29
N PRO A 101 12.35 -16.28 2.22
CA PRO A 101 12.85 -15.38 3.28
C PRO A 101 13.69 -14.21 2.79
N ASP A 102 14.14 -14.23 1.54
CA ASP A 102 14.88 -13.18 0.85
C ASP A 102 13.97 -12.34 -0.07
N TYR A 103 12.64 -12.52 -0.01
CA TYR A 103 11.72 -11.79 -0.87
C TYR A 103 11.53 -10.35 -0.39
N SER A 104 12.43 -9.47 -0.82
CA SER A 104 12.51 -8.06 -0.43
C SER A 104 11.22 -7.27 -0.60
N GLU A 105 10.45 -7.54 -1.66
CA GLU A 105 9.16 -6.87 -1.88
C GLU A 105 8.12 -7.27 -0.81
N ALA A 106 8.09 -8.54 -0.39
CA ALA A 106 7.20 -8.99 0.69
C ALA A 106 7.61 -8.40 2.05
N HIS A 107 8.91 -8.27 2.32
CA HIS A 107 9.41 -7.58 3.50
C HIS A 107 9.02 -6.10 3.51
N ASN A 108 9.24 -5.37 2.40
CA ASN A 108 8.82 -3.98 2.28
C ASN A 108 7.30 -3.82 2.50
N ASN A 109 6.47 -4.62 1.84
CA ASN A 109 5.02 -4.50 1.95
C ASN A 109 4.50 -4.90 3.35
N TYR A 110 5.09 -5.92 3.97
CA TYR A 110 4.75 -6.28 5.34
C TYR A 110 5.14 -5.18 6.33
N GLY A 111 6.28 -4.52 6.12
CA GLY A 111 6.68 -3.33 6.88
C GLY A 111 5.63 -2.22 6.80
N VAL A 112 5.06 -1.96 5.61
CA VAL A 112 3.97 -0.98 5.46
C VAL A 112 2.75 -1.37 6.29
N LEU A 113 2.29 -2.63 6.22
CA LEU A 113 1.16 -3.11 7.02
C LEU A 113 1.41 -2.94 8.52
N LEU A 114 2.59 -3.33 9.00
CA LEU A 114 2.98 -3.20 10.40
C LEU A 114 2.97 -1.74 10.86
N CYS A 115 3.43 -0.84 9.99
CA CYS A 115 3.42 0.59 10.26
C CYS A 115 1.99 1.15 10.40
N GLU A 116 1.07 0.72 9.54
CA GLU A 116 -0.35 1.09 9.62
C GLU A 116 -1.01 0.58 10.90
N GLN A 117 -0.53 -0.55 11.43
CA GLN A 117 -0.95 -1.11 12.73
C GLN A 117 -0.26 -0.46 13.94
N GLY A 118 0.61 0.54 13.73
CA GLY A 118 1.37 1.18 14.82
C GLY A 118 2.54 0.36 15.37
N ARG A 119 2.91 -0.75 14.70
CA ARG A 119 4.03 -1.62 15.08
C ARG A 119 5.33 -1.12 14.46
N TYR A 120 5.74 0.10 14.81
CA TYR A 120 6.81 0.83 14.13
C TYR A 120 8.18 0.12 14.16
N SER A 121 8.57 -0.45 15.30
CA SER A 121 9.85 -1.19 15.44
C SER A 121 9.87 -2.45 14.56
N ASP A 122 8.78 -3.23 14.58
CA ASP A 122 8.66 -4.42 13.72
C ASP A 122 8.68 -4.02 12.25
N ALA A 123 8.00 -2.93 11.88
CA ALA A 123 7.96 -2.40 10.52
C ALA A 123 9.36 -2.03 10.02
N GLU A 124 10.12 -1.29 10.83
CA GLU A 124 11.50 -0.91 10.52
C GLU A 124 12.38 -2.15 10.25
N GLN A 125 12.28 -3.19 11.09
CA GLN A 125 13.03 -4.42 10.86
C GLN A 125 12.70 -5.08 9.51
N GLN A 126 11.44 -5.05 9.07
CA GLN A 126 11.07 -5.57 7.76
C GLN A 126 11.64 -4.70 6.62
N PHE A 127 11.58 -3.37 6.74
CA PHE A 127 12.19 -2.49 5.74
C PHE A 127 13.69 -2.71 5.64
N LEU A 128 14.39 -2.85 6.77
CA LEU A 128 15.83 -3.12 6.80
C LEU A 128 16.18 -4.46 6.14
N LYS A 129 15.37 -5.51 6.32
CA LYS A 129 15.53 -6.78 5.61
C LYS A 129 15.42 -6.58 4.10
N ALA A 130 14.40 -5.87 3.62
CA ALA A 130 14.23 -5.57 2.20
C ALA A 130 15.40 -4.75 1.62
N ILE A 131 15.93 -3.79 2.39
CA ILE A 131 17.03 -2.92 1.98
C ILE A 131 18.38 -3.63 1.99
N SER A 132 18.54 -4.66 2.82
CA SER A 132 19.80 -5.40 2.95
C SER A 132 20.12 -6.28 1.73
N ASP A 133 19.12 -6.58 0.91
CA ASP A 133 19.26 -7.33 -0.34
C ASP A 133 19.83 -6.43 -1.45
N PRO A 134 21.06 -6.68 -1.94
CA PRO A 134 21.68 -5.89 -3.01
C PRO A 134 20.96 -6.00 -4.36
N LEU A 135 20.13 -7.04 -4.55
CA LEU A 135 19.40 -7.29 -5.79
C LEU A 135 17.98 -6.73 -5.75
N TYR A 136 17.57 -6.10 -4.65
CA TYR A 136 16.24 -5.53 -4.57
C TYR A 136 16.06 -4.42 -5.62
N SER A 137 14.96 -4.49 -6.37
CA SER A 137 14.68 -3.58 -7.49
C SER A 137 14.15 -2.21 -7.06
N ASN A 138 13.61 -2.09 -5.84
CA ASN A 138 12.97 -0.86 -5.35
C ASN A 138 13.47 -0.37 -3.97
N PRO A 139 14.80 -0.36 -3.67
CA PRO A 139 15.30 0.00 -2.34
C PRO A 139 14.96 1.45 -1.97
N ALA A 140 14.87 2.35 -2.95
CA ALA A 140 14.48 3.75 -2.72
C ALA A 140 13.08 3.86 -2.09
N LYS A 141 12.13 3.01 -2.50
CA LYS A 141 10.78 2.97 -1.93
C LYS A 141 10.77 2.39 -0.52
N ALA A 142 11.56 1.34 -0.26
CA ALA A 142 11.69 0.79 1.09
C ALA A 142 12.30 1.82 2.06
N TYR A 143 13.31 2.57 1.64
CA TYR A 143 13.83 3.69 2.42
C TYR A 143 12.78 4.79 2.65
N GLU A 144 12.00 5.17 1.63
CA GLU A 144 10.91 6.15 1.81
C GLU A 144 9.86 5.64 2.80
N ASN A 145 9.47 4.36 2.71
CA ASN A 145 8.50 3.76 3.62
C ASN A 145 9.05 3.69 5.06
N ALA A 146 10.32 3.31 5.24
CA ALA A 146 10.98 3.33 6.54
C ALA A 146 11.00 4.73 7.15
N GLY A 147 11.39 5.74 6.37
CA GLY A 147 11.38 7.14 6.80
C GLY A 147 9.98 7.62 7.20
N LEU A 148 8.97 7.33 6.37
CA LEU A 148 7.57 7.68 6.67
C LEU A 148 7.05 6.97 7.92
N CYS A 149 7.54 5.76 8.19
CA CYS A 149 7.12 5.00 9.34
C CYS A 149 7.75 5.50 10.63
N VAL A 150 9.07 5.72 10.63
CA VAL A 150 9.80 6.26 11.77
C VAL A 150 9.41 7.71 12.06
N ASP A 151 9.01 8.49 11.06
CA ASP A 151 8.44 9.83 11.24
C ASP A 151 7.13 9.84 12.05
N LYS A 152 6.49 8.68 12.29
CA LYS A 152 5.35 8.55 13.20
C LYS A 152 5.74 8.48 14.67
N ILE A 153 7.01 8.21 14.96
CA ILE A 153 7.59 8.29 16.31
C ILE A 153 8.44 9.56 16.42
N PRO A 154 8.75 10.07 17.63
CA PRO A 154 9.52 11.31 17.82
C PRO A 154 11.00 11.24 17.40
N ASP A 155 11.41 10.30 16.55
CA ASP A 155 12.79 10.13 16.06
C ASP A 155 12.95 10.75 14.66
N THR A 156 13.05 12.08 14.63
CA THR A 156 13.22 12.85 13.40
C THR A 156 14.59 12.65 12.75
N THR A 157 15.61 12.30 13.54
CA THR A 157 16.99 12.10 13.05
C THR A 157 17.07 10.84 12.19
N LEU A 158 16.47 9.75 12.66
CA LEU A 158 16.45 8.49 11.92
C LEU A 158 15.57 8.58 10.67
N ALA A 159 14.40 9.25 10.76
CA ALA A 159 13.56 9.52 9.60
C ALA A 159 14.31 10.31 8.51
N GLU A 160 15.05 11.36 8.90
CA GLU A 160 15.88 12.14 7.97
C GLU A 160 16.92 11.27 7.25
N LYS A 161 17.61 10.39 7.99
CA LYS A 161 18.60 9.45 7.42
C LYS A 161 17.97 8.57 6.33
N TYR A 162 16.77 8.05 6.58
CA TYR A 162 16.04 7.24 5.61
C TYR A 162 15.60 8.04 4.38
N PHE A 163 15.04 9.24 4.55
CA PHE A 163 14.67 10.10 3.43
C PHE A 163 15.87 10.53 2.58
N ARG A 164 17.02 10.83 3.21
CA ARG A 164 18.26 11.12 2.48
C ARG A 164 18.72 9.90 1.67
N SER A 165 18.66 8.71 2.25
CA SER A 165 19.01 7.46 1.56
C SER A 165 18.05 7.19 0.38
N ALA A 166 16.75 7.39 0.58
CA ALA A 166 15.74 7.28 -0.46
C ALA A 166 16.02 8.25 -1.63
N LEU A 167 16.27 9.52 -1.33
CA LEU A 167 16.52 10.56 -2.33
C LEU A 167 17.88 10.44 -3.04
N LYS A 168 18.85 9.78 -2.41
CA LYS A 168 20.12 9.43 -3.07
C LYS A 168 19.91 8.39 -4.17
N LEU A 169 19.00 7.43 -3.96
CA LEU A 169 18.69 6.39 -4.93
C LEU A 169 17.67 6.85 -5.97
N ASN A 170 16.66 7.62 -5.57
CA ASN A 170 15.67 8.20 -6.45
C ASN A 170 15.36 9.66 -6.06
N PRO A 171 15.92 10.65 -6.78
CA PRO A 171 15.76 12.07 -6.47
C PRO A 171 14.33 12.62 -6.63
N HIS A 172 13.41 11.85 -7.22
CA HIS A 172 12.06 12.28 -7.60
C HIS A 172 10.96 11.77 -6.65
N LEU A 173 11.35 11.21 -5.51
CA LEU A 173 10.41 10.72 -4.50
C LEU A 173 9.70 11.86 -3.78
N LYS A 174 8.50 12.20 -4.26
CA LYS A 174 7.73 13.37 -3.81
C LYS A 174 7.41 13.38 -2.32
N LYS A 175 7.14 12.23 -1.68
CA LYS A 175 6.84 12.18 -0.23
C LYS A 175 8.11 12.48 0.57
N SER A 176 9.23 11.86 0.18
CA SER A 176 10.55 12.14 0.77
C SER A 176 10.96 13.60 0.60
N LEU A 177 10.73 14.22 -0.57
CA LEU A 177 11.01 15.65 -0.78
C LEU A 177 10.21 16.54 0.17
N LEU A 178 8.90 16.29 0.32
CA LEU A 178 8.07 17.07 1.24
C LEU A 178 8.48 16.88 2.70
N LYS A 179 8.83 15.65 3.09
CA LYS A 179 9.29 15.38 4.46
C LYS A 179 10.62 16.03 4.76
N MET A 180 11.55 16.01 3.81
CA MET A 180 12.81 16.75 3.96
C MET A 180 12.60 18.27 4.02
N ALA A 181 11.65 18.82 3.27
CA ALA A 181 11.31 20.24 3.38
C ALA A 181 10.77 20.60 4.78
N ASP A 182 9.84 19.78 5.30
CA ASP A 182 9.26 19.94 6.64
C ASP A 182 10.33 19.85 7.75
N LEU A 183 11.16 18.81 7.72
CA LEU A 183 12.26 18.61 8.68
C LEU A 183 13.26 19.77 8.64
N SER A 184 13.64 20.23 7.43
CA SER A 184 14.57 21.36 7.27
C SER A 184 13.97 22.66 7.81
N TYR A 185 12.66 22.89 7.57
CA TYR A 185 11.96 24.05 8.11
C TYR A 185 11.90 24.03 9.64
N GLN A 186 11.61 22.88 10.24
CA GLN A 186 11.59 22.70 11.69
C GLN A 186 12.98 22.91 12.31
N ASN A 187 14.03 22.51 11.60
CA ASN A 187 15.43 22.72 11.98
C ASN A 187 15.95 24.14 11.67
N ILE A 188 15.08 25.09 11.28
CA ILE A 188 15.41 26.50 10.99
C ILE A 188 16.31 26.64 9.73
N ASP A 189 16.55 25.55 8.99
CA ASP A 189 17.26 25.56 7.70
C ASP A 189 16.28 25.85 6.55
N TYR A 190 15.84 27.11 6.48
CA TYR A 190 14.87 27.55 5.48
C TYR A 190 15.41 27.52 4.04
N VAL A 191 16.72 27.65 3.86
CA VAL A 191 17.35 27.58 2.53
C VAL A 191 17.28 26.15 2.00
N THR A 192 17.60 25.16 2.83
CA THR A 192 17.46 23.75 2.44
C THR A 192 15.99 23.37 2.27
N ALA A 193 15.09 23.84 3.15
CA ALA A 193 13.66 23.62 3.02
C ALA A 193 13.13 24.11 1.66
N LYS A 194 13.52 25.32 1.25
CA LYS A 194 13.20 25.89 -0.07
C LYS A 194 13.68 25.00 -1.21
N SER A 195 14.94 24.54 -1.15
CA SER A 195 15.51 23.65 -2.17
C SER A 195 14.69 22.38 -2.35
N TYR A 196 14.22 21.76 -1.26
CA TYR A 196 13.38 20.58 -1.33
C TYR A 196 11.99 20.87 -1.93
N VAL A 197 11.37 22.01 -1.60
CA VAL A 197 10.10 22.44 -2.21
C VAL A 197 10.25 22.70 -3.71
N GLU A 198 11.33 23.35 -4.14
CA GLU A 198 11.62 23.59 -5.56
C GLU A 198 11.83 22.28 -6.32
N ARG A 199 12.50 21.28 -5.71
CA ARG A 199 12.62 19.93 -6.28
C ARG A 199 11.27 19.22 -6.34
N TYR A 200 10.44 19.34 -5.30
CA TYR A 200 9.09 18.75 -5.29
C TYR A 200 8.23 19.28 -6.45
N ARG A 201 8.28 20.60 -6.72
CA ARG A 201 7.56 21.25 -7.82
C ARG A 201 7.93 20.70 -9.20
N LYS A 202 9.14 20.15 -9.38
CA LYS A 202 9.56 19.52 -10.64
C LYS A 202 8.89 18.16 -10.90
N VAL A 203 8.32 17.53 -9.86
CA VAL A 203 7.81 16.14 -9.95
C VAL A 203 6.35 15.97 -9.51
N ALA A 204 5.74 16.99 -8.89
CA ALA A 204 4.37 16.95 -8.41
C ALA A 204 3.70 18.31 -8.52
N TYR A 205 2.37 18.35 -8.63
CA TYR A 205 1.57 19.58 -8.63
C TYR A 205 1.50 20.23 -7.24
N TRP A 206 1.23 21.54 -7.24
CA TRP A 206 0.96 22.27 -6.01
C TRP A 206 -0.33 21.72 -5.39
N THR A 207 -0.31 21.62 -4.08
CA THR A 207 -1.49 21.48 -3.22
C THR A 207 -1.55 22.67 -2.29
N ALA A 208 -2.72 22.95 -1.70
CA ALA A 208 -2.91 24.00 -0.71
C ALA A 208 -1.83 23.93 0.40
N LYS A 209 -1.63 22.74 0.99
CA LYS A 209 -0.58 22.46 1.98
C LYS A 209 0.84 22.81 1.52
N THR A 210 1.22 22.41 0.31
CA THR A 210 2.58 22.68 -0.20
C THR A 210 2.81 24.14 -0.57
N LEU A 211 1.76 24.86 -0.97
CA LEU A 211 1.82 26.30 -1.17
C LEU A 211 1.94 27.04 0.16
N LEU A 212 1.17 26.65 1.17
CA LEU A 212 1.31 27.21 2.52
C LEU A 212 2.72 26.99 3.06
N MET A 213 3.29 25.79 2.88
CA MET A 213 4.68 25.52 3.25
C MET A 213 5.66 26.45 2.51
N ALA A 214 5.48 26.65 1.20
CA ALA A 214 6.31 27.58 0.43
C ALA A 214 6.17 29.03 0.92
N ILE A 215 4.96 29.48 1.26
CA ILE A 215 4.69 30.80 1.84
C ILE A 215 5.43 30.95 3.17
N LYS A 216 5.31 29.98 4.08
CA LYS A 216 6.00 29.98 5.38
C LYS A 216 7.51 30.05 5.21
N ILE A 217 8.08 29.26 4.30
CA ILE A 217 9.52 29.25 4.00
C ILE A 217 9.98 30.61 3.47
N GLU A 218 9.33 31.16 2.44
CA GLU A 218 9.75 32.43 1.84
C GLU A 218 9.52 33.62 2.79
N HIS A 219 8.50 33.56 3.65
CA HIS A 219 8.29 34.54 4.72
C HIS A 219 9.46 34.55 5.71
N LYS A 220 9.93 33.38 6.15
CA LYS A 220 11.12 33.26 7.00
C LYS A 220 12.42 33.71 6.32
N LEU A 221 12.51 33.56 5.00
CA LEU A 221 13.63 34.05 4.18
C LEU A 221 13.53 35.54 3.84
N GLY A 222 12.39 36.20 4.10
CA GLY A 222 12.16 37.61 3.83
C GLY A 222 11.83 37.96 2.37
N ASP A 223 11.53 36.96 1.53
CA ASP A 223 11.17 37.16 0.11
C ASP A 223 9.68 37.52 -0.03
N LYS A 224 9.37 38.81 0.18
CA LYS A 224 7.99 39.33 0.17
C LYS A 224 7.29 39.15 -1.18
N ASP A 225 8.03 39.21 -2.28
CA ASP A 225 7.48 39.10 -3.64
C ASP A 225 7.00 37.67 -3.91
N LYS A 226 7.79 36.67 -3.51
CA LYS A 226 7.36 35.26 -3.59
C LYS A 226 6.22 34.95 -2.63
N VAL A 227 6.26 35.49 -1.40
CA VAL A 227 5.13 35.35 -0.46
C VAL A 227 3.84 35.85 -1.10
N ALA A 228 3.83 37.08 -1.63
CA ALA A 228 2.65 37.63 -2.29
C ALA A 228 2.20 36.78 -3.50
N SER A 229 3.16 36.31 -4.30
CA SER A 229 2.90 35.46 -5.47
C SER A 229 2.26 34.12 -5.08
N TYR A 230 2.79 33.44 -4.06
CA TYR A 230 2.24 32.17 -3.60
C TYR A 230 0.91 32.33 -2.88
N ILE A 231 0.68 33.42 -2.15
CA ILE A 231 -0.62 33.75 -1.57
C ILE A 231 -1.68 33.94 -2.66
N LEU A 232 -1.34 34.66 -3.74
CA LEU A 232 -2.24 34.83 -4.87
C LEU A 232 -2.55 33.47 -5.53
N LEU A 233 -1.53 32.65 -5.74
CA LEU A 233 -1.69 31.31 -6.32
C LEU A 233 -2.56 30.40 -5.44
N LEU A 234 -2.35 30.42 -4.13
CA LEU A 234 -3.12 29.64 -3.15
C LEU A 234 -4.60 30.07 -3.17
N LYS A 235 -4.88 31.38 -3.11
CA LYS A 235 -6.25 31.91 -3.18
C LYS A 235 -6.93 31.61 -4.52
N GLY A 236 -6.18 31.61 -5.62
CA GLY A 236 -6.71 31.34 -6.96
C GLY A 236 -7.01 29.86 -7.22
N GLN A 237 -6.13 28.96 -6.77
CA GLN A 237 -6.26 27.52 -7.02
C GLN A 237 -7.03 26.77 -5.94
N PHE A 238 -7.00 27.26 -4.70
CA PHE A 238 -7.59 26.59 -3.53
C PHE A 238 -8.37 27.59 -2.64
N PRO A 239 -9.34 28.35 -3.18
CA PRO A 239 -10.01 29.45 -2.47
C PRO A 239 -10.69 29.04 -1.16
N ASP A 240 -11.19 27.81 -1.08
CA ASP A 240 -11.97 27.27 0.05
C ASP A 240 -11.16 26.33 0.96
N SER A 241 -9.84 26.28 0.77
CA SER A 241 -8.96 25.45 1.62
C SER A 241 -8.71 26.08 2.99
N ASP A 242 -8.47 25.23 3.99
CA ASP A 242 -8.06 25.66 5.34
C ASP A 242 -6.79 26.51 5.28
N GLU A 243 -5.84 26.15 4.40
CA GLU A 243 -4.61 26.91 4.20
C GLU A 243 -4.87 28.33 3.66
N THR A 244 -5.86 28.50 2.79
CA THR A 244 -6.27 29.84 2.33
C THR A 244 -6.86 30.66 3.48
N LEU A 245 -7.63 30.03 4.37
CA LEU A 245 -8.17 30.70 5.55
C LEU A 245 -7.05 31.13 6.51
N GLU A 246 -6.09 30.23 6.77
CA GLU A 246 -4.91 30.49 7.61
C GLU A 246 -4.12 31.71 7.09
N VAL A 247 -3.88 31.77 5.78
CA VAL A 247 -3.21 32.91 5.14
C VAL A 247 -4.02 34.20 5.21
N LYS A 248 -5.36 34.16 5.06
CA LYS A 248 -6.22 35.34 5.21
C LYS A 248 -6.15 35.92 6.62
N GLN A 249 -5.93 35.07 7.62
CA GLN A 249 -5.79 35.46 9.03
C GLN A 249 -4.36 35.92 9.38
N GLY A 250 -3.42 35.89 8.42
CA GLY A 250 -2.03 36.28 8.66
C GLY A 250 -1.21 35.25 9.43
N GLN A 251 -1.63 33.98 9.45
CA GLN A 251 -1.00 32.92 10.23
C GLN A 251 0.00 32.12 9.38
N TYR A 252 1.16 32.69 9.05
CA TYR A 252 2.23 31.99 8.29
C TYR A 252 3.62 32.58 8.54
#